data_AF-E9I3V3-F1
#
_entry.id   AF-E9I3V3-F1
#
_cell.length_a   1.000
_cell.length_b   1.000
_cell.length_c   1.000
_cell.angle_alpha   90.00
_cell.angle_beta   90.00
_cell.angle_gamma   90.00
#
_symmetry.space_group_name_H-M   'P 1'
#
loop_
_entity.id
_entity.type
_entity.pdbx_description
1 polymer ?
#
loop_
_entity_poly.entity_id
_entity_poly.type
_entity_poly.pdbx_seq_one_letter_code
_entity_poly.pdbx_strand_id
1 'polypeptide(L)'
;MPKGVLHHDHFDCNEDEDFYREHVMTDPNVYLAADRKSFKIGPAEQALKEGWVSFQQLIDEMPNQRKVVKFVSNLTMLSREELLVVSGNQHEFWVLFEEKICNFFVLVFALHIFKKYVRHVLLKYIKNGYERIEFRALLCQLNEYDDKGNFVKTHDEGTFMTAFDEVYEEVIKEHPTFSAAFIFFGLKALSEEKNFEMLDKACSYEWPRMVGIDFVQQ
;
A
#
# COMPACT_ATOMS: atom_id res chain seq x y z
N MET A 1 5.79 -24.44 -7.75
CA MET A 1 7.20 -24.36 -8.16
C MET A 1 7.88 -23.44 -7.16
N PRO A 2 8.94 -23.87 -6.46
CA PRO A 2 9.74 -22.96 -5.63
C PRO A 2 10.42 -21.93 -6.54
N LYS A 3 10.24 -20.65 -6.24
CA LYS A 3 10.75 -19.53 -7.05
C LYS A 3 12.03 -18.91 -6.48
N GLY A 4 12.41 -19.30 -5.26
CA GLY A 4 13.58 -18.75 -4.59
C GLY A 4 13.36 -17.30 -4.18
N VAL A 5 14.06 -16.37 -4.83
CA VAL A 5 14.15 -14.97 -4.40
C VAL A 5 13.52 -14.01 -5.42
N LEU A 6 12.77 -13.02 -4.93
CA LEU A 6 12.30 -11.87 -5.69
C LEU A 6 13.12 -10.62 -5.33
N HIS A 7 13.98 -10.17 -6.25
CA HIS A 7 14.94 -9.07 -6.01
C HIS A 7 14.44 -7.67 -6.41
N HIS A 8 13.28 -7.58 -7.05
CA HIS A 8 12.73 -6.31 -7.52
C HIS A 8 11.23 -6.36 -7.41
N ASP A 9 10.72 -5.71 -6.36
CA ASP A 9 9.29 -5.59 -6.11
C ASP A 9 9.01 -4.30 -5.34
N HIS A 10 8.04 -3.50 -5.79
CA HIS A 10 7.69 -2.26 -5.12
C HIS A 10 6.69 -2.53 -4.00
N PHE A 11 7.08 -2.25 -2.76
CA PHE A 11 6.29 -2.58 -1.57
C PHE A 11 4.87 -2.01 -1.66
N ASP A 12 4.72 -0.84 -2.27
CA ASP A 12 3.49 -0.06 -2.43
C ASP A 12 2.67 -0.40 -3.69
N CYS A 13 2.94 -1.53 -4.35
CA CYS A 13 2.24 -1.98 -5.57
C CYS A 13 1.85 -3.46 -5.49
N ASN A 14 1.54 -3.95 -4.30
CA ASN A 14 1.37 -5.37 -4.01
C ASN A 14 -0.04 -5.78 -3.56
N GLU A 15 -1.00 -4.86 -3.63
CA GLU A 15 -2.40 -5.13 -3.43
C GLU A 15 -3.00 -6.05 -4.52
N ASP A 16 -4.09 -6.73 -4.18
CA ASP A 16 -4.90 -7.51 -5.10
C ASP A 16 -6.38 -7.46 -4.67
N GLU A 17 -7.26 -8.06 -5.48
CA GLU A 17 -8.71 -8.09 -5.18
C GLU A 17 -9.04 -8.68 -3.79
N ASP A 18 -8.22 -9.59 -3.27
CA ASP A 18 -8.47 -10.22 -1.98
C ASP A 18 -8.10 -9.29 -0.82
N PHE A 19 -7.01 -8.52 -0.94
CA PHE A 19 -6.71 -7.44 0.01
C PHE A 19 -7.88 -6.45 0.16
N TYR A 20 -8.49 -6.04 -0.96
CA TYR A 20 -9.66 -5.16 -0.93
C TYR A 20 -10.85 -5.81 -0.25
N ARG A 21 -11.14 -7.06 -0.60
CA ARG A 21 -12.30 -7.81 -0.09
C ARG A 21 -12.20 -8.07 1.40
N GLU A 22 -11.01 -8.40 1.90
CA GLU A 22 -10.79 -8.91 3.26
C GLU A 22 -10.42 -7.82 4.26
N HIS A 23 -9.87 -6.69 3.80
CA HIS A 23 -9.27 -5.70 4.69
C HIS A 23 -9.74 -4.27 4.47
N VAL A 24 -9.97 -3.85 3.22
CA VAL A 24 -10.36 -2.47 2.90
C VAL A 24 -11.87 -2.31 2.97
N MET A 25 -12.61 -3.15 2.25
CA MET A 25 -14.07 -3.03 2.13
C MET A 25 -14.82 -3.42 3.40
N THR A 26 -14.16 -4.13 4.30
CA THR A 26 -14.68 -4.52 5.62
C THR A 26 -14.33 -3.52 6.72
N ASP A 27 -13.50 -2.52 6.44
CA ASP A 27 -13.09 -1.54 7.44
C ASP A 27 -14.16 -0.44 7.59
N PRO A 28 -14.76 -0.26 8.78
CA PRO A 28 -15.86 0.68 8.97
C PRO A 28 -15.43 2.15 8.87
N ASN A 29 -14.13 2.42 8.87
CA ASN A 29 -13.58 3.78 8.83
C ASN A 29 -13.03 4.14 7.45
N VAL A 30 -13.12 3.25 6.47
CA VAL A 30 -12.70 3.49 5.09
C VAL A 30 -13.90 3.72 4.19
N TYR A 31 -13.82 4.79 3.40
CA TYR A 31 -14.87 5.24 2.49
C TYR A 31 -14.26 5.57 1.13
N LEU A 32 -15.14 5.77 0.14
CA LEU A 32 -14.79 6.53 -1.05
C LEU A 32 -15.25 7.98 -0.91
N ALA A 33 -14.52 8.90 -1.54
CA ALA A 33 -14.98 10.27 -1.72
C ALA A 33 -16.33 10.31 -2.47
N ALA A 34 -17.03 11.45 -2.40
CA ALA A 34 -18.35 11.62 -3.03
C ALA A 34 -18.35 11.34 -4.54
N ASP A 35 -17.23 11.64 -5.23
CA ASP A 35 -17.04 11.35 -6.66
C ASP A 35 -16.61 9.90 -6.95
N ARG A 36 -16.37 9.12 -5.89
CA ARG A 36 -15.96 7.70 -5.89
C ARG A 36 -14.61 7.45 -6.57
N LYS A 37 -13.74 8.46 -6.66
CA LYS A 37 -12.43 8.34 -7.32
C LYS A 37 -11.27 8.11 -6.36
N SER A 38 -11.44 8.46 -5.09
CA SER A 38 -10.38 8.34 -4.09
C SER A 38 -10.86 7.76 -2.78
N PHE A 39 -9.94 7.16 -2.04
CA PHE A 39 -10.21 6.68 -0.68
C PHE A 39 -10.23 7.82 0.33
N LYS A 40 -10.97 7.60 1.42
CA LYS A 40 -11.02 8.46 2.60
C LYS A 40 -11.02 7.59 3.85
N ILE A 41 -10.36 8.07 4.89
CA ILE A 41 -10.38 7.48 6.23
C ILE A 41 -10.89 8.53 7.19
N GLY A 42 -11.89 8.18 7.99
CA GLY A 42 -12.49 9.11 8.94
C GLY A 42 -13.66 8.52 9.71
N PRO A 43 -14.21 9.27 10.67
CA PRO A 43 -15.40 8.86 11.38
C PRO A 43 -16.65 8.94 10.52
N ALA A 44 -17.64 8.10 10.83
CA ALA A 44 -18.93 8.06 10.13
C ALA A 44 -19.65 9.41 10.07
N GLU A 45 -19.52 10.25 11.12
CA GLU A 45 -20.09 11.60 11.15
C GLU A 45 -19.49 12.51 10.07
N GLN A 46 -18.16 12.41 9.86
CA GLN A 46 -17.48 13.15 8.81
C GLN A 46 -17.85 12.61 7.43
N ALA A 47 -17.89 11.28 7.27
CA ALA A 47 -18.32 10.65 6.04
C ALA A 47 -19.71 11.12 5.61
N LEU A 48 -20.67 11.18 6.54
CA LEU A 48 -22.02 11.70 6.29
C LEU A 48 -22.00 13.18 5.88
N LYS A 49 -21.24 14.01 6.60
CA LYS A 49 -21.15 15.46 6.34
C LYS A 49 -20.55 15.76 4.97
N GLU A 50 -19.51 15.03 4.58
CA GLU A 50 -18.75 15.23 3.35
C GLU A 50 -19.32 14.43 2.16
N GLY A 51 -20.38 13.65 2.38
CA GLY A 51 -21.01 12.81 1.37
C GLY A 51 -20.13 11.66 0.89
N TRP A 52 -19.24 11.15 1.74
CA TRP A 52 -18.43 9.97 1.43
C TRP A 52 -19.30 8.72 1.36
N VAL A 53 -18.92 7.78 0.49
CA VAL A 53 -19.68 6.59 0.18
C VAL A 53 -19.04 5.39 0.87
N SER A 54 -19.80 4.71 1.72
CA SER A 54 -19.40 3.45 2.34
C SER A 54 -19.43 2.30 1.33
N PHE A 55 -18.64 1.25 1.57
CA PHE A 55 -18.68 0.06 0.70
C PHE A 55 -20.00 -0.70 0.79
N GLN A 56 -20.71 -0.63 1.92
CA GLN A 56 -22.06 -1.20 2.02
C GLN A 56 -23.03 -0.51 1.06
N GLN A 57 -22.99 0.82 0.96
CA GLN A 57 -23.80 1.55 -0.03
C GLN A 57 -23.47 1.13 -1.46
N LEU A 58 -22.19 0.94 -1.79
CA LEU A 58 -21.81 0.44 -3.12
C LEU A 58 -22.31 -0.99 -3.39
N ILE A 59 -22.28 -1.86 -2.38
CA ILE A 59 -22.80 -3.23 -2.46
C ILE A 59 -24.31 -3.21 -2.68
N ASP A 60 -25.04 -2.33 -1.99
CA ASP A 60 -26.48 -2.19 -2.13
C ASP A 60 -26.87 -1.65 -3.53
N GLU A 61 -26.05 -0.78 -4.11
CA GLU A 61 -26.23 -0.24 -5.47
C GLU A 61 -25.84 -1.23 -6.59
N MET A 62 -24.88 -2.12 -6.32
CA MET A 62 -24.33 -3.05 -7.31
C MET A 62 -24.59 -4.50 -6.91
N PRO A 63 -25.53 -5.21 -7.55
CA PRO A 63 -25.97 -6.55 -7.12
C PRO A 63 -24.91 -7.66 -7.27
N ASN A 64 -23.72 -7.34 -7.74
CA ASN A 64 -22.64 -8.30 -7.96
C ASN A 64 -21.38 -7.86 -7.20
N GLN A 65 -21.10 -8.56 -6.11
CA GLN A 65 -19.94 -8.28 -5.25
C GLN A 65 -18.61 -8.32 -6.01
N ARG A 66 -18.46 -9.18 -7.03
CA ARG A 66 -17.26 -9.21 -7.86
C ARG A 66 -17.07 -7.92 -8.66
N LYS A 67 -18.17 -7.30 -9.13
CA LYS A 67 -18.11 -6.00 -9.82
C LYS A 67 -17.70 -4.89 -8.85
N VAL A 68 -18.17 -4.93 -7.60
CA VAL A 68 -17.77 -3.95 -6.58
C VAL A 68 -16.29 -4.07 -6.28
N VAL A 69 -15.79 -5.27 -5.99
CA VAL A 69 -14.37 -5.50 -5.70
C VAL A 69 -13.50 -5.04 -6.87
N LYS A 70 -13.86 -5.40 -8.11
CA LYS A 70 -13.13 -4.96 -9.30
C LYS A 70 -13.17 -3.43 -9.47
N PHE A 71 -14.30 -2.78 -9.18
CA PHE A 71 -14.39 -1.32 -9.23
C PHE A 71 -13.45 -0.68 -8.21
N VAL A 72 -13.47 -1.15 -6.96
CA VAL A 72 -12.66 -0.60 -5.86
C VAL A 72 -11.16 -0.85 -6.12
N SER A 73 -10.78 -2.06 -6.53
CA SER A 73 -9.37 -2.37 -6.83
C SER A 73 -8.85 -1.58 -8.02
N ASN A 74 -9.70 -1.30 -9.02
CA ASN A 74 -9.32 -0.46 -10.16
C ASN A 74 -9.03 1.00 -9.77
N LEU A 75 -9.30 1.44 -8.53
CA LEU A 75 -8.93 2.78 -8.08
C LEU A 75 -7.42 2.93 -7.82
N THR A 76 -6.70 1.82 -7.67
CA THR A 76 -5.23 1.77 -7.41
C THR A 76 -4.49 0.80 -8.34
N MET A 77 -5.20 -0.09 -9.01
CA MET A 77 -4.64 -1.05 -9.96
C MET A 77 -5.03 -0.66 -11.38
N LEU A 78 -4.07 -0.75 -12.30
CA LEU A 78 -4.35 -0.57 -13.73
C LEU A 78 -5.22 -1.71 -14.26
N SER A 79 -6.40 -1.37 -14.78
CA SER A 79 -7.25 -2.32 -15.47
C SER A 79 -6.71 -2.63 -16.87
N ARG A 80 -7.16 -3.76 -17.42
CA ARG A 80 -6.81 -4.14 -18.80
C ARG A 80 -7.28 -3.10 -19.81
N GLU A 81 -8.46 -2.53 -19.57
CA GLU A 81 -9.04 -1.51 -20.44
C GLU A 81 -8.19 -0.22 -20.43
N GLU A 82 -7.74 0.23 -19.25
CA GLU A 82 -6.83 1.37 -19.13
C GLU A 82 -5.49 1.12 -19.82
N LEU A 83 -4.90 -0.06 -19.60
CA LEU A 83 -3.63 -0.46 -20.24
C LEU A 83 -3.72 -0.43 -21.77
N LEU A 84 -4.86 -0.82 -22.35
CA LEU A 84 -5.07 -0.79 -23.80
C LEU A 84 -5.13 0.65 -24.34
N VAL A 85 -5.66 1.60 -23.56
CA VAL A 85 -5.76 3.01 -23.95
C VAL A 85 -4.39 3.69 -23.95
N VAL A 86 -3.59 3.45 -22.91
CA VAL A 86 -2.27 4.08 -22.75
C VAL A 86 -1.13 3.26 -23.38
N SER A 87 -1.44 2.12 -24.00
CA SER A 87 -0.44 1.22 -24.59
C SER A 87 0.42 1.93 -25.62
N GLY A 88 1.73 1.93 -25.40
CA GLY A 88 2.71 2.57 -26.29
C GLY A 88 2.92 4.06 -26.03
N ASN A 89 2.19 4.68 -25.10
CA ASN A 89 2.41 6.04 -24.63
C ASN A 89 2.98 6.03 -23.20
N GLN A 90 4.30 6.09 -23.09
CA GLN A 90 4.98 6.03 -21.78
C GLN A 90 4.57 7.19 -20.86
N HIS A 91 4.37 8.39 -21.40
CA HIS A 91 4.02 9.55 -20.59
C HIS A 91 2.63 9.39 -19.97
N GLU A 92 1.61 9.07 -20.77
CA GLU A 92 0.25 8.85 -20.27
C GLU A 92 0.16 7.66 -19.32
N PHE A 93 0.92 6.59 -19.60
CA PHE A 93 1.03 5.45 -18.69
C PHE A 93 1.55 5.88 -17.31
N TRP A 94 2.64 6.64 -17.26
CA TRP A 94 3.25 7.07 -16.00
C TRP A 94 2.33 8.00 -15.20
N VAL A 95 1.67 8.95 -15.86
CA VAL A 95 0.69 9.83 -15.20
C VAL A 95 -0.43 9.00 -14.55
N LEU A 96 -0.99 8.04 -15.28
CA LEU A 96 -2.05 7.19 -14.74
C LEU A 96 -1.53 6.28 -13.61
N PHE A 97 -0.36 5.68 -13.79
CA PHE A 97 0.25 4.79 -12.79
C PHE A 97 0.53 5.53 -11.47
N GLU A 98 1.10 6.73 -11.53
CA GLU A 98 1.37 7.55 -10.34
C GLU A 98 0.08 8.00 -9.65
N GLU A 99 -0.97 8.35 -10.40
CA GLU A 99 -2.29 8.68 -9.83
C GLU A 99 -2.84 7.50 -9.00
N LYS A 100 -2.75 6.29 -9.56
CA LYS A 100 -3.22 5.05 -8.90
C LYS A 100 -2.44 4.75 -7.62
N ILE A 101 -1.10 4.85 -7.66
CA ILE A 101 -0.24 4.65 -6.48
C ILE A 101 -0.57 5.70 -5.40
N CYS A 102 -0.68 6.98 -5.78
CA CYS A 102 -1.02 8.04 -4.82
C CYS A 102 -2.37 7.80 -4.14
N ASN A 103 -3.33 7.20 -4.86
CA ASN A 103 -4.61 6.83 -4.27
C ASN A 103 -4.47 5.68 -3.25
N PHE A 104 -3.55 4.74 -3.52
CA PHE A 104 -3.25 3.65 -2.60
C PHE A 104 -2.56 4.13 -1.31
N PHE A 105 -1.73 5.17 -1.39
CA PHE A 105 -1.05 5.78 -0.24
C PHE A 105 -1.99 6.18 0.89
N VAL A 106 -3.22 6.60 0.57
CA VAL A 106 -4.25 6.89 1.59
C VAL A 106 -4.51 5.67 2.49
N LEU A 107 -4.51 4.48 1.91
CA LEU A 107 -4.75 3.22 2.61
C LEU A 107 -3.48 2.69 3.26
N VAL A 108 -2.41 2.49 2.48
CA VAL A 108 -1.22 1.80 2.97
C VAL A 108 -0.47 2.61 4.03
N PHE A 109 -0.60 3.95 4.07
CA PHE A 109 0.01 4.76 5.12
C PHE A 109 -0.85 4.92 6.38
N ALA A 110 -2.05 4.35 6.43
CA ALA A 110 -2.80 4.24 7.69
C ALA A 110 -2.30 3.03 8.48
N LEU A 111 -1.77 3.24 9.68
CA LEU A 111 -1.03 2.23 10.46
C LEU A 111 -1.78 0.90 10.63
N HIS A 112 -3.10 0.95 10.90
CA HIS A 112 -3.92 -0.25 11.07
C HIS A 112 -4.12 -1.03 9.75
N ILE A 113 -4.18 -0.33 8.61
CA ILE A 113 -4.24 -0.95 7.27
C ILE A 113 -2.87 -1.42 6.83
N PHE A 114 -1.80 -0.65 7.10
CA PHE A 114 -0.42 -1.01 6.84
C PHE A 114 -0.08 -2.40 7.39
N LYS A 115 -0.41 -2.67 8.66
CA LYS A 115 -0.16 -3.98 9.28
C LYS A 115 -0.91 -5.12 8.58
N LYS A 116 -2.19 -4.90 8.23
CA LYS A 116 -3.00 -5.87 7.45
C LYS A 116 -2.36 -6.13 6.08
N TYR A 117 -1.92 -5.06 5.42
CA TYR A 117 -1.26 -5.10 4.12
C TYR A 117 0.07 -5.86 4.16
N VAL A 118 0.95 -5.57 5.13
CA VAL A 118 2.20 -6.31 5.33
C VAL A 118 1.91 -7.80 5.45
N ARG A 119 0.96 -8.19 6.32
CA ARG A 119 0.61 -9.60 6.51
C ARG A 119 0.12 -10.23 5.20
N HIS A 120 -0.79 -9.55 4.50
CA HIS A 120 -1.33 -9.99 3.21
C HIS A 120 -0.22 -10.26 2.20
N VAL A 121 0.68 -9.30 2.01
CA VAL A 121 1.76 -9.37 1.01
C VAL A 121 2.74 -10.50 1.34
N LEU A 122 3.18 -10.62 2.60
CA LEU A 122 4.10 -11.69 2.99
C LEU A 122 3.48 -13.08 2.72
N LEU A 123 2.23 -13.29 3.15
CA LEU A 123 1.53 -14.56 2.95
C LEU A 123 1.25 -14.84 1.47
N LYS A 124 0.91 -13.81 0.68
CA LYS A 124 0.74 -13.92 -0.79
C LYS A 124 1.98 -14.50 -1.44
N TYR A 125 3.15 -14.00 -1.10
CA TYR A 125 4.40 -14.43 -1.71
C TYR A 125 4.91 -15.78 -1.20
N ILE A 126 4.76 -16.06 0.09
CA ILE A 126 5.01 -17.39 0.66
C ILE A 126 4.17 -18.45 -0.07
N LYS A 127 2.87 -18.21 -0.20
CA LYS A 127 1.94 -19.10 -0.93
C LYS A 127 2.33 -19.27 -2.40
N ASN A 128 2.94 -18.25 -3.00
CA ASN A 128 3.42 -18.27 -4.39
C ASN A 128 4.81 -18.91 -4.56
N GLY A 129 5.38 -19.49 -3.49
CA GLY A 129 6.61 -20.27 -3.51
C GLY A 129 7.89 -19.45 -3.44
N TYR A 130 7.83 -18.20 -2.99
CA TYR A 130 9.04 -17.41 -2.70
C TYR A 130 9.54 -17.69 -1.28
N GLU A 131 10.86 -17.75 -1.14
CA GLU A 131 11.57 -17.93 0.12
C GLU A 131 12.17 -16.61 0.60
N ARG A 132 12.40 -15.65 -0.31
CA ARG A 132 12.86 -14.31 0.03
C ARG A 132 12.29 -13.24 -0.89
N ILE A 133 12.05 -12.06 -0.34
CA ILE A 133 11.71 -10.85 -1.10
C ILE A 133 12.59 -9.68 -0.66
N GLU A 134 13.00 -8.89 -1.64
CA GLU A 134 13.66 -7.60 -1.43
C GLU A 134 12.76 -6.51 -1.99
N PHE A 135 12.04 -5.85 -1.09
CA PHE A 135 11.10 -4.80 -1.41
C PHE A 135 11.83 -3.48 -1.66
N ARG A 136 11.37 -2.73 -2.67
CA ARG A 136 11.67 -1.33 -2.90
C ARG A 136 10.59 -0.50 -2.23
N ALA A 137 10.96 0.40 -1.33
CA ALA A 137 9.98 1.21 -0.61
C ALA A 137 10.41 2.68 -0.51
N LEU A 138 9.40 3.56 -0.51
CA LEU A 138 9.56 4.93 -0.08
C LEU A 138 9.58 4.96 1.44
N LEU A 139 10.57 5.64 2.04
CA LEU A 139 10.53 5.90 3.47
C LEU A 139 9.40 6.90 3.76
N CYS A 140 8.41 6.48 4.52
CA CYS A 140 7.18 7.24 4.75
C CYS A 140 6.76 7.22 6.21
N GLN A 141 5.98 8.23 6.59
CA GLN A 141 5.33 8.33 7.88
C GLN A 141 4.00 7.58 7.84
N LEU A 142 3.61 7.01 8.99
CA LEU A 142 2.32 6.33 9.13
C LEU A 142 1.35 7.18 9.96
N ASN A 143 0.09 7.21 9.54
CA ASN A 143 -0.99 7.90 10.23
C ASN A 143 -1.76 6.93 11.12
N GLU A 144 -1.96 7.30 12.38
CA GLU A 144 -2.76 6.56 13.34
C GLU A 144 -4.17 7.12 13.42
N TYR A 145 -5.14 6.21 13.43
CA TYR A 145 -6.55 6.49 13.59
C TYR A 145 -7.08 5.64 14.74
N ASP A 146 -8.01 6.18 15.52
CA ASP A 146 -8.70 5.42 16.56
C ASP A 146 -9.75 4.46 15.97
N ASP A 147 -10.37 3.64 16.81
CA ASP A 147 -11.40 2.67 16.38
C ASP A 147 -12.63 3.31 15.71
N LYS A 148 -12.83 4.62 15.93
CA LYS A 148 -13.90 5.40 15.30
C LYS A 148 -13.44 6.12 14.04
N GLY A 149 -12.20 5.93 13.61
CA GLY A 149 -11.63 6.56 12.42
C GLY A 149 -11.16 7.99 12.64
N ASN A 150 -11.09 8.50 13.87
CA ASN A 150 -10.53 9.83 14.12
C ASN A 150 -9.01 9.79 13.99
N PHE A 151 -8.45 10.76 13.27
CA PHE A 151 -7.01 10.94 13.21
C PHE A 151 -6.44 11.24 14.61
N VAL A 152 -5.45 10.46 15.03
CA VAL A 152 -4.77 10.60 16.33
C VAL A 152 -3.49 11.38 16.14
N LYS A 153 -2.59 10.89 15.28
CA LYS A 153 -1.29 11.52 14.98
C LYS A 153 -0.64 10.91 13.74
N THR A 154 0.36 11.62 13.22
CA THR A 154 1.34 11.09 12.28
C THR A 154 2.58 10.67 13.07
N HIS A 155 3.03 9.44 12.87
CA HIS A 155 4.24 8.92 13.49
C HIS A 155 5.47 9.26 12.66
N ASP A 156 6.65 9.22 13.28
CA ASP A 156 7.89 9.19 12.52
C ASP A 156 8.01 7.90 11.68
N GLU A 157 8.98 7.91 10.76
CA GLU A 157 9.25 6.85 9.81
C GLU A 157 9.81 5.58 10.48
N GLY A 158 10.34 5.66 11.71
CA GLY A 158 10.74 4.48 12.48
C GLY A 158 9.56 3.58 12.85
N THR A 159 8.35 4.16 12.91
CA THR A 159 7.11 3.39 13.10
C THR A 159 6.79 2.48 11.92
N PHE A 160 7.17 2.85 10.69
CA PHE A 160 7.07 1.96 9.52
C PHE A 160 7.84 0.66 9.76
N MET A 161 9.09 0.78 10.21
CA MET A 161 10.00 -0.34 10.44
C MET A 161 9.50 -1.23 11.58
N THR A 162 9.11 -0.59 12.69
CA THR A 162 8.59 -1.30 13.87
C THR A 162 7.29 -2.05 13.55
N ALA A 163 6.37 -1.41 12.81
CA ALA A 163 5.11 -2.04 12.43
C ALA A 163 5.31 -3.19 11.43
N PHE A 164 6.29 -3.07 10.51
CA PHE A 164 6.67 -4.17 9.63
C PHE A 164 7.23 -5.35 10.44
N ASP A 165 8.19 -5.09 11.32
CA ASP A 165 8.83 -6.13 12.13
C ASP A 165 7.82 -6.86 13.02
N GLU A 166 6.90 -6.14 13.66
CA GLU A 166 5.83 -6.75 14.47
C GLU A 166 5.05 -7.81 13.67
N VAL A 167 4.60 -7.47 12.46
CA VAL A 167 3.83 -8.40 11.62
C VAL A 167 4.73 -9.51 11.05
N TYR A 168 5.93 -9.16 10.61
CA TYR A 168 6.87 -10.12 10.05
C TYR A 168 7.26 -11.20 11.06
N GLU A 169 7.57 -10.81 12.31
CA GLU A 169 7.93 -11.74 13.39
C GLU A 169 6.77 -12.68 13.77
N GLU A 170 5.52 -12.27 13.55
CA GLU A 170 4.38 -13.19 13.65
C GLU A 170 4.33 -14.18 12.48
N VAL A 171 4.54 -13.72 11.25
CA VAL A 171 4.48 -14.55 10.04
C VAL A 171 5.57 -15.63 10.05
N ILE A 172 6.81 -15.28 10.42
CA ILE A 172 7.92 -16.26 10.39
C ILE A 172 7.83 -17.34 11.46
N LYS A 173 7.01 -17.18 12.51
CA LYS A 173 6.74 -18.28 13.46
C LYS A 173 6.10 -19.47 12.75
N GLU A 174 5.27 -19.21 11.75
CA GLU A 174 4.61 -20.23 10.92
C GLU A 174 5.43 -20.55 9.65
N HIS A 175 6.31 -19.63 9.24
CA HIS A 175 7.10 -19.72 8.01
C HIS A 175 8.60 -19.42 8.25
N PRO A 176 9.32 -20.26 9.02
CA PRO A 176 10.65 -19.92 9.55
C PRO A 176 11.76 -19.80 8.50
N THR A 177 11.55 -20.31 7.29
CA THR A 177 12.52 -20.22 6.19
C THR A 177 12.30 -19.00 5.31
N PHE A 178 11.20 -18.26 5.49
CA PHE A 178 10.89 -17.09 4.69
C PHE A 178 11.67 -15.87 5.19
N SER A 179 12.12 -15.01 4.27
CA SER A 179 12.77 -13.75 4.62
C SER A 179 12.30 -12.54 3.80
N ALA A 180 12.33 -11.37 4.42
CA ALA A 180 12.05 -10.10 3.75
C ALA A 180 13.10 -9.05 4.10
N ALA A 181 13.46 -8.24 3.11
CA ALA A 181 14.39 -7.13 3.24
C ALA A 181 13.91 -5.93 2.42
N PHE A 182 14.49 -4.76 2.66
CA PHE A 182 14.11 -3.48 2.07
C PHE A 182 15.28 -2.77 1.43
N ILE A 183 14.99 -2.15 0.29
CA ILE A 183 15.83 -1.20 -0.42
C ILE A 183 15.04 0.11 -0.43
N PHE A 184 15.48 1.11 0.32
CA PHE A 184 14.78 2.40 0.33
C PHE A 184 15.17 3.22 -0.89
N PHE A 185 14.19 3.83 -1.56
CA PHE A 185 14.47 4.60 -2.76
C PHE A 185 14.26 6.10 -2.60
N GLY A 186 15.09 6.87 -3.31
CA GLY A 186 14.84 8.26 -3.67
C GLY A 186 13.91 8.38 -4.87
N LEU A 187 13.28 9.55 -5.01
CA LEU A 187 12.41 9.90 -6.14
C LEU A 187 13.12 10.93 -7.01
N LYS A 188 13.25 10.69 -8.33
CA LYS A 188 13.85 11.67 -9.25
C LYS A 188 13.08 13.00 -9.31
N ALA A 189 11.79 13.00 -8.96
CA ALA A 189 10.98 14.21 -8.86
C ALA A 189 11.35 15.10 -7.66
N LEU A 190 12.06 14.56 -6.66
CA LEU A 190 12.54 15.33 -5.52
C LEU A 190 13.88 15.99 -5.82
N SER A 191 14.17 17.11 -5.14
CA SER A 191 15.51 17.69 -5.17
C SER A 191 16.54 16.73 -4.58
N GLU A 192 17.79 16.87 -5.02
CA GLU A 192 18.92 16.13 -4.49
C GLU A 192 19.00 16.22 -2.95
N GLU A 193 18.87 17.43 -2.39
CA GLU A 193 18.83 17.68 -0.94
C GLU A 193 17.76 16.85 -0.22
N LYS A 194 16.53 16.81 -0.76
CA LYS A 194 15.44 16.02 -0.17
C LYS A 194 15.68 14.52 -0.25
N ASN A 195 16.25 14.05 -1.36
CA ASN A 195 16.62 12.64 -1.49
C ASN A 195 17.72 12.28 -0.48
N PHE A 196 18.74 13.12 -0.31
CA PHE A 196 19.77 12.90 0.69
C PHE A 196 19.22 12.90 2.10
N GLU A 197 18.40 13.88 2.47
CA GLU A 197 17.78 13.96 3.81
C GLU A 197 16.99 12.67 4.12
N MET A 198 16.17 12.22 3.18
CA MET A 198 15.35 11.02 3.36
C MET A 198 16.20 9.74 3.46
N LEU A 199 17.20 9.57 2.58
CA LEU A 199 18.02 8.37 2.53
C LEU A 199 19.03 8.31 3.70
N ASP A 200 19.58 9.45 4.11
CA ASP A 200 20.42 9.54 5.31
C ASP A 200 19.61 9.20 6.56
N LYS A 201 18.37 9.72 6.64
CA LYS A 201 17.42 9.34 7.68
C LYS A 201 17.12 7.84 7.68
N ALA A 202 16.87 7.22 6.51
CA ALA A 202 16.68 5.77 6.41
C ALA A 202 17.88 5.00 6.98
N CYS A 203 19.12 5.38 6.61
CA CYS A 203 20.35 4.78 7.11
C CYS A 203 20.52 4.95 8.62
N SER A 204 20.15 6.12 9.17
CA SER A 204 20.30 6.44 10.60
C SER A 204 19.51 5.54 11.55
N TYR A 205 18.47 4.86 11.05
CA TYR A 205 17.70 3.90 11.84
C TYR A 205 18.44 2.58 12.08
N GLU A 206 19.54 2.32 11.35
CA GLU A 206 20.32 1.08 11.42
C GLU A 206 19.45 -0.18 11.34
N TRP A 207 18.35 -0.11 10.60
CA TRP A 207 17.34 -1.17 10.58
C TRP A 207 17.89 -2.44 9.90
N PRO A 208 17.92 -3.60 10.57
CA PRO A 208 18.60 -4.80 10.03
C PRO A 208 18.02 -5.34 8.71
N ARG A 209 16.80 -4.95 8.35
CA ARG A 209 16.17 -5.34 7.08
C ARG A 209 16.50 -4.41 5.93
N MET A 210 17.06 -3.23 6.19
CA MET A 210 17.55 -2.37 5.12
C MET A 210 18.84 -2.97 4.53
N VAL A 211 18.80 -3.33 3.25
CA VAL A 211 19.91 -3.98 2.53
C VAL A 211 20.43 -3.16 1.35
N GLY A 212 19.82 -2.00 1.06
CA GLY A 212 20.27 -1.14 -0.01
C GLY A 212 19.51 0.16 -0.14
N ILE A 213 19.95 0.94 -1.13
CA ILE A 213 19.33 2.18 -1.58
C ILE A 213 19.12 2.11 -3.10
N ASP A 214 18.09 2.77 -3.59
CA ASP A 214 17.76 2.85 -5.02
C ASP A 214 17.25 4.26 -5.41
N PHE A 215 17.09 4.51 -6.71
CA PHE A 215 16.43 5.72 -7.23
C PHE A 215 15.41 5.32 -8.29
N VAL A 216 14.17 5.77 -8.11
CA VAL A 216 13.03 5.41 -8.97
C VAL A 216 12.41 6.64 -9.64
N GLN A 217 11.44 6.40 -10.52
CA GLN A 217 10.90 7.31 -11.55
C GLN A 217 11.86 7.51 -12.74
N GLN A 218 11.34 7.87 -13.92
CA GLN A 218 12.14 8.15 -15.12
C GLN A 218 12.69 9.57 -15.11
#